data_AF-A0A101J5Q6-F1
#
_entry.id   AF-A0A101J5Q6-F1
#
_cell.length_a   1.000
_cell.length_b   1.000
_cell.length_c   1.000
_cell.angle_alpha   90.00
_cell.angle_beta   90.00
_cell.angle_gamma   90.00
#
_symmetry.space_group_name_H-M   'P 1'
#
loop_
_entity.id
_entity.type
_entity.pdbx_description
1 polymer ?
#
loop_
_entity_poly.entity_id
_entity_poly.type
_entity_poly.pdbx_seq_one_letter_code
_entity_poly.pdbx_strand_id
1 'polypeptide(L)'
;MEAKTPFSQEDLNEIFKISPADPERVISRESSSLEFKESFGWASLPKYLKTSAAYANAKGGYIVFGIANKPHRLCGLSGANLKLFEDIDPEKMSRNFNEHFAPEIEWTIQEYELQGKVFGLLYIHEAKDKPVVCTKDAGKELKESDIYYRYRGRSERIKYPELRAILEAKRETEQRLWMQHLENIARIGVREAGIFDLHSGSVTGSGGSFLIDESLLSQLSFIKEGEFSEVKGMPALKLIGHVEPLAGSVIGTAKKQIVKTKGIRTADIVLSTLNQDNVPEPDEYIKQICFESTAFLPVYYFIKKSGMTLDKNVEVLEGVVSRSATRGKLIERLKSGNTQELAIPNGSTSAATKKRKYAEALRSKKVNAGLTGKDLEYCLQAIRGLTADEVKSNSKYIRELLRNWFNKHYASAKGPLADNLRRAICWVDEALNMVDCK
;
A
#
# COMPACT_ATOMS: atom_id res chain seq x y z
N MET A 1 3.78 -24.37 19.01
CA MET A 1 4.37 -25.55 18.34
C MET A 1 5.61 -25.05 17.65
N GLU A 2 6.79 -25.56 18.02
CA GLU A 2 8.03 -25.28 17.29
C GLU A 2 7.81 -25.63 15.81
N ALA A 3 8.19 -24.72 14.92
CA ALA A 3 8.10 -24.97 13.49
C ALA A 3 9.00 -26.18 13.17
N LYS A 4 8.38 -27.27 12.71
CA LYS A 4 9.09 -28.50 12.36
C LYS A 4 10.11 -28.15 11.28
N THR A 5 11.41 -28.29 11.57
CA THR A 5 12.46 -28.02 10.59
C THR A 5 12.37 -29.08 9.50
N PRO A 6 12.10 -28.71 8.23
CA PRO A 6 12.03 -29.69 7.15
C PRO A 6 13.40 -30.33 6.95
N PHE A 7 13.41 -31.56 6.41
CA PHE A 7 14.63 -32.32 6.12
C PHE A 7 15.46 -32.73 7.35
N SER A 8 14.83 -32.87 8.51
CA SER A 8 15.48 -33.53 9.65
C SER A 8 15.89 -34.96 9.27
N GLN A 9 16.91 -35.50 9.93
CA GLN A 9 17.35 -36.87 9.67
C GLN A 9 16.21 -37.89 9.90
N GLU A 10 15.33 -37.63 10.85
CA GLU A 10 14.13 -38.46 11.09
C GLU A 10 13.17 -38.43 9.90
N ASP A 11 12.89 -37.25 9.36
CA ASP A 11 12.03 -37.10 8.18
C ASP A 11 12.66 -37.80 6.96
N LEU A 12 13.98 -37.66 6.76
CA LEU A 12 14.71 -38.34 5.69
C LEU A 12 14.67 -39.87 5.86
N ASN A 13 14.85 -40.37 7.08
CA ASN A 13 14.78 -41.81 7.38
C ASN A 13 13.38 -42.38 7.11
N GLU A 14 12.33 -41.62 7.40
CA GLU A 14 10.95 -42.03 7.10
C GLU A 14 10.63 -41.94 5.61
N ILE A 15 11.13 -40.94 4.89
CA ILE A 15 10.94 -40.82 3.42
C ILE A 15 11.67 -41.93 2.68
N PHE A 16 12.93 -42.19 3.04
CA PHE A 16 13.82 -43.15 2.37
C PHE A 16 13.89 -44.49 3.10
N LYS A 17 12.80 -44.92 3.74
CA LYS A 17 12.75 -46.21 4.42
C LYS A 17 12.93 -47.35 3.42
N ILE A 18 14.07 -48.02 3.47
CA ILE A 18 14.47 -49.06 2.51
C ILE A 18 13.87 -50.41 2.89
N SER A 19 13.53 -51.23 1.89
CA SER A 19 13.09 -52.62 2.12
C SER A 19 14.25 -53.48 2.61
N PRO A 20 14.09 -54.26 3.71
CA PRO A 20 15.09 -55.26 4.11
C PRO A 20 15.32 -56.35 3.06
N ALA A 21 14.36 -56.58 2.17
CA ALA A 21 14.43 -57.59 1.12
C ALA A 21 14.97 -57.06 -0.23
N ASP A 22 14.96 -55.74 -0.43
CA ASP A 22 15.38 -55.09 -1.67
C ASP A 22 16.00 -53.71 -1.35
N PRO A 23 17.34 -53.62 -1.26
CA PRO A 23 18.07 -52.39 -0.91
C PRO A 23 17.85 -51.21 -1.87
N GLU A 24 17.32 -51.48 -3.06
CA GLU A 24 17.06 -50.49 -4.13
C GLU A 24 15.61 -49.97 -4.11
N ARG A 25 14.83 -50.37 -3.09
CA ARG A 25 13.40 -50.09 -3.02
C ARG A 25 13.01 -49.38 -1.72
N VAL A 26 12.26 -48.30 -1.88
CA VAL A 26 11.62 -47.58 -0.76
C VAL A 26 10.28 -48.24 -0.42
N ILE A 27 10.05 -48.53 0.86
CA ILE A 27 8.77 -49.08 1.36
C ILE A 27 7.80 -48.00 1.85
N SER A 28 8.28 -46.77 1.99
CA SER A 28 7.46 -45.60 2.26
C SER A 28 6.39 -45.45 1.18
N ARG A 29 5.18 -45.11 1.60
CA ARG A 29 4.01 -45.00 0.72
C ARG A 29 3.71 -43.54 0.45
N GLU A 30 3.31 -43.24 -0.77
CA GLU A 30 2.71 -41.94 -1.07
C GLU A 30 1.53 -41.70 -0.14
N SER A 31 1.42 -40.48 0.35
CA SER A 31 0.50 -40.12 1.42
C SER A 31 -0.13 -38.75 1.18
N SER A 32 -0.86 -38.26 2.19
CA SER A 32 -1.34 -36.88 2.21
C SER A 32 -0.23 -35.83 2.36
N SER A 33 1.02 -36.24 2.62
CA SER A 33 2.17 -35.36 2.82
C SER A 33 3.45 -35.83 2.10
N LEU A 34 3.36 -36.86 1.24
CA LEU A 34 4.50 -37.38 0.48
C LEU A 34 4.06 -37.80 -0.93
N GLU A 35 4.79 -37.34 -1.95
CA GLU A 35 4.60 -37.70 -3.35
C GLU A 35 5.95 -38.01 -4.00
N PHE A 36 6.01 -39.09 -4.78
CA PHE A 36 7.20 -39.52 -5.48
C PHE A 36 7.13 -39.16 -6.97
N LYS A 37 8.27 -38.70 -7.49
CA LYS A 37 8.47 -38.42 -8.91
C LYS A 37 9.77 -39.05 -9.36
N GLU A 38 9.77 -39.61 -10.55
CA GLU A 38 10.97 -40.20 -11.12
C GLU A 38 11.95 -39.14 -11.62
N SER A 39 11.43 -38.05 -12.20
CA SER A 39 12.23 -36.96 -12.75
C SER A 39 11.62 -35.59 -12.47
N PHE A 40 12.49 -34.58 -12.46
CA PHE A 40 12.14 -33.18 -12.43
C PHE A 40 12.19 -32.59 -13.85
N GLY A 41 11.21 -31.77 -14.22
CA GLY A 41 11.24 -31.07 -15.51
C GLY A 41 10.19 -29.98 -15.64
N TRP A 42 10.59 -28.83 -16.20
CA TRP A 42 9.76 -27.64 -16.36
C TRP A 42 8.48 -27.86 -17.17
N ALA A 43 8.45 -28.83 -18.09
CA ALA A 43 7.24 -29.18 -18.84
C ALA A 43 6.10 -29.71 -17.96
N SER A 44 6.42 -30.26 -16.79
CA SER A 44 5.45 -30.75 -15.80
C SER A 44 5.18 -29.75 -14.67
N LEU A 45 5.70 -28.51 -14.78
CA LEU A 45 5.57 -27.47 -13.77
C LEU A 45 4.11 -27.27 -13.29
N PRO A 46 3.09 -27.17 -14.16
CA PRO A 46 1.70 -27.00 -13.70
C PRO A 46 1.22 -28.13 -12.77
N LYS A 47 1.71 -29.36 -12.94
CA LYS A 47 1.38 -30.49 -12.06
C LYS A 47 2.02 -30.32 -10.68
N TYR A 48 3.28 -29.89 -10.64
CA TYR A 48 3.99 -29.66 -9.38
C TYR A 48 3.39 -28.49 -8.61
N LEU A 49 3.05 -27.41 -9.31
CA LEU A 49 2.35 -26.25 -8.77
C LEU A 49 1.01 -26.65 -8.14
N LYS A 50 0.21 -27.48 -8.83
CA LYS A 50 -1.05 -28.01 -8.30
C LYS A 50 -0.87 -28.82 -7.03
N THR A 51 0.09 -29.75 -7.02
CA THR A 51 0.41 -30.53 -5.81
C THR A 51 0.91 -29.65 -4.68
N SER A 52 1.68 -28.62 -4.98
CA SER A 52 2.19 -27.69 -3.98
C SER A 52 1.07 -26.88 -3.34
N ALA A 53 0.17 -26.29 -4.14
CA ALA A 53 -1.02 -25.62 -3.60
C ALA A 53 -1.90 -26.57 -2.79
N ALA A 54 -2.04 -27.82 -3.22
CA ALA A 54 -2.76 -28.85 -2.48
C ALA A 54 -2.13 -29.19 -1.12
N TYR A 55 -0.79 -29.23 -1.03
CA TYR A 55 -0.08 -29.40 0.24
C TYR A 55 -0.21 -28.18 1.14
N ALA A 56 -0.03 -26.98 0.59
CA ALA A 56 -0.13 -25.72 1.33
C ALA A 56 -1.51 -25.56 2.00
N ASN A 57 -2.59 -25.91 1.28
CA ASN A 57 -3.95 -25.91 1.84
C ASN A 57 -4.22 -27.04 2.84
N ALA A 58 -3.49 -28.15 2.75
CA ALA A 58 -3.61 -29.30 3.64
C ALA A 58 -2.71 -29.15 4.88
N LYS A 59 -1.60 -29.90 4.97
CA LYS A 59 -0.71 -29.94 6.15
C LYS A 59 0.78 -29.79 5.78
N GLY A 60 1.04 -29.23 4.61
CA GLY A 60 2.35 -29.30 3.98
C GLY A 60 2.70 -30.70 3.47
N GLY A 61 3.87 -30.84 2.86
CA GLY A 61 4.34 -32.13 2.36
C GLY A 61 5.59 -32.08 1.49
N TYR A 62 6.10 -33.27 1.18
CA TYR A 62 7.31 -33.50 0.40
C TYR A 62 6.97 -33.99 -1.01
N ILE A 63 7.58 -33.38 -2.01
CA ILE A 63 7.71 -33.93 -3.36
C ILE A 63 9.16 -34.38 -3.52
N VAL A 64 9.35 -35.68 -3.72
CA VAL A 64 10.68 -36.31 -3.81
C VAL A 64 10.92 -36.78 -5.23
N PHE A 65 11.98 -36.27 -5.84
CA PHE A 65 12.40 -36.57 -7.20
C PHE A 65 13.52 -37.62 -7.22
N GLY A 66 13.50 -38.52 -8.21
CA GLY A 66 14.45 -39.64 -8.35
C GLY A 66 13.89 -41.00 -7.89
N ILE A 67 12.58 -41.11 -7.62
CA ILE A 67 11.94 -42.37 -7.19
C ILE A 67 10.87 -42.79 -8.21
N ALA A 68 11.00 -44.00 -8.74
CA ALA A 68 10.06 -44.53 -9.75
C ALA A 68 8.72 -44.95 -9.14
N ASN A 69 7.60 -44.68 -9.80
CA ASN A 69 6.25 -44.86 -9.23
C ASN A 69 5.90 -46.30 -8.79
N LYS A 70 6.33 -47.34 -9.52
CA LYS A 70 6.11 -48.74 -9.12
C LYS A 70 7.33 -49.57 -9.49
N PRO A 71 8.03 -50.23 -8.56
CA PRO A 71 7.73 -50.45 -7.13
C PRO A 71 8.36 -49.47 -6.12
N HIS A 72 8.53 -48.17 -6.44
CA HIS A 72 9.33 -47.21 -5.64
C HIS A 72 10.82 -47.52 -5.64
N ARG A 73 11.42 -47.68 -6.83
CA ARG A 73 12.87 -47.88 -6.95
C ARG A 73 13.63 -46.57 -6.80
N LEU A 74 14.78 -46.65 -6.13
CA LEU A 74 15.77 -45.59 -5.98
C LEU A 74 16.53 -45.42 -7.30
N CYS A 75 16.03 -44.55 -8.19
CA CYS A 75 16.70 -44.28 -9.47
C CYS A 75 17.75 -43.17 -9.33
N GLY A 76 17.48 -42.17 -8.49
CA GLY A 76 18.23 -40.92 -8.44
C GLY A 76 17.95 -40.04 -9.67
N LEU A 77 18.26 -38.76 -9.53
CA LEU A 77 18.35 -37.83 -10.65
C LEU A 77 19.70 -38.03 -11.35
N SER A 78 19.70 -37.96 -12.68
CA SER A 78 20.92 -38.07 -13.49
C SER A 78 20.84 -37.23 -14.77
N GLY A 79 22.01 -36.96 -15.35
CA GLY A 79 22.14 -36.25 -16.63
C GLY A 79 21.47 -34.87 -16.61
N ALA A 80 20.63 -34.61 -17.61
CA ALA A 80 19.94 -33.33 -17.75
C ALA A 80 18.94 -33.04 -16.61
N ASN A 81 18.33 -34.06 -16.01
CA ASN A 81 17.34 -33.86 -14.94
C ASN A 81 17.99 -33.43 -13.62
N LEU A 82 19.20 -33.94 -13.34
CA LEU A 82 19.98 -33.53 -12.17
C LEU A 82 20.42 -32.08 -12.31
N LYS A 83 21.04 -31.71 -13.45
CA LYS A 83 21.42 -30.32 -13.72
C LYS A 83 20.23 -29.35 -13.64
N LEU A 84 19.08 -29.73 -14.19
CA LEU A 84 17.88 -28.91 -14.11
C LEU A 84 17.38 -28.68 -12.68
N PHE A 85 17.68 -29.60 -11.76
CA PHE A 85 17.33 -29.49 -10.34
C PHE A 85 18.37 -28.67 -9.57
N GLU A 86 19.66 -28.93 -9.79
CA GLU A 86 20.79 -28.17 -9.22
C GLU A 86 20.73 -26.70 -9.64
N ASP A 87 20.38 -26.44 -10.90
CA ASP A 87 20.24 -25.10 -11.48
C ASP A 87 18.84 -24.47 -11.24
N ILE A 88 18.02 -25.00 -10.31
CA ILE A 88 16.74 -24.36 -9.96
C ILE A 88 17.04 -22.99 -9.38
N ASP A 89 16.74 -21.95 -10.16
CA ASP A 89 16.69 -20.58 -9.69
C ASP A 89 15.50 -20.38 -8.74
N PRO A 90 15.74 -20.13 -7.44
CA PRO A 90 14.66 -19.94 -6.47
C PRO A 90 13.77 -18.75 -6.80
N GLU A 91 14.30 -17.67 -7.38
CA GLU A 91 13.50 -16.52 -7.77
C GLU A 91 12.53 -16.88 -8.89
N LYS A 92 13.00 -17.68 -9.86
CA LYS A 92 12.15 -18.17 -10.94
C LYS A 92 11.05 -19.08 -10.42
N MET A 93 11.35 -19.97 -9.48
CA MET A 93 10.34 -20.86 -8.89
C MET A 93 9.31 -20.08 -8.06
N SER A 94 9.78 -19.16 -7.20
CA SER A 94 8.89 -18.28 -6.43
C SER A 94 8.03 -17.38 -7.32
N ARG A 95 8.59 -16.86 -8.42
CA ARG A 95 7.80 -16.10 -9.41
C ARG A 95 6.67 -16.95 -10.01
N ASN A 96 6.94 -18.22 -10.34
CA ASN A 96 5.90 -19.11 -10.84
C ASN A 96 4.81 -19.38 -9.80
N PHE A 97 5.17 -19.53 -8.51
CA PHE A 97 4.17 -19.65 -7.44
C PHE A 97 3.33 -18.37 -7.31
N ASN A 98 3.97 -17.21 -7.21
CA ASN A 98 3.29 -15.92 -7.01
C ASN A 98 2.45 -15.49 -8.22
N GLU A 99 2.80 -15.93 -9.43
CA GLU A 99 2.00 -15.69 -10.63
C GLU A 99 0.70 -16.51 -10.66
N HIS A 100 0.69 -17.70 -10.04
CA HIS A 100 -0.43 -18.63 -10.14
C HIS A 100 -1.23 -18.78 -8.85
N PHE A 101 -0.72 -18.34 -7.71
CA PHE A 101 -1.39 -18.52 -6.42
C PHE A 101 -1.32 -17.28 -5.52
N ALA A 102 -2.35 -17.13 -4.70
CA ALA A 102 -2.38 -16.19 -3.58
C ALA A 102 -3.19 -16.80 -2.42
N PRO A 103 -2.79 -16.60 -1.15
CA PRO A 103 -1.54 -15.99 -0.68
C PRO A 103 -0.28 -16.81 -1.03
N GLU A 104 0.89 -16.26 -0.72
CA GLU A 104 2.20 -16.86 -1.03
C GLU A 104 2.34 -18.28 -0.46
N ILE A 105 2.94 -19.17 -1.27
CA ILE A 105 3.28 -20.52 -0.87
C ILE A 105 4.72 -20.52 -0.37
N GLU A 106 4.92 -20.83 0.92
CA GLU A 106 6.24 -21.04 1.49
C GLU A 106 6.77 -22.44 1.11
N TRP A 107 8.00 -22.51 0.60
CA TRP A 107 8.63 -23.74 0.13
C TRP A 107 10.13 -23.77 0.45
N THR A 108 10.70 -24.98 0.48
CA THR A 108 12.13 -25.20 0.71
C THR A 108 12.59 -26.35 -0.16
N ILE A 109 13.80 -26.27 -0.72
CA ILE A 109 14.36 -27.29 -1.58
C ILE A 109 15.71 -27.76 -1.04
N GLN A 110 16.01 -29.04 -1.21
CA GLN A 110 17.27 -29.64 -0.78
C GLN A 110 17.64 -30.83 -1.68
N GLU A 111 18.94 -31.05 -1.85
CA GLU A 111 19.49 -32.28 -2.42
C GLU A 111 19.84 -33.27 -1.31
N TYR A 112 19.60 -34.55 -1.58
CA TYR A 112 19.95 -35.62 -0.66
C TYR A 112 20.64 -36.77 -1.40
N GLU A 113 21.83 -37.14 -0.94
CA GLU A 113 22.58 -38.26 -1.50
C GLU A 113 22.34 -39.52 -0.67
N LEU A 114 21.96 -40.61 -1.33
CA LEU A 114 21.78 -41.92 -0.73
C LEU A 114 22.30 -43.00 -1.67
N GLN A 115 23.20 -43.86 -1.20
CA GLN A 115 23.81 -44.94 -1.98
C GLN A 115 24.47 -44.45 -3.29
N GLY A 116 25.11 -43.26 -3.27
CA GLY A 116 25.75 -42.67 -4.44
C GLY A 116 24.77 -42.14 -5.51
N LYS A 117 23.48 -42.03 -5.17
CA LYS A 117 22.43 -41.45 -6.01
C LYS A 117 21.92 -40.16 -5.38
N VAL A 118 21.72 -39.14 -6.20
CA VAL A 118 21.22 -37.83 -5.76
C VAL A 118 19.71 -37.75 -5.94
N PHE A 119 19.01 -37.28 -4.92
CA PHE A 119 17.56 -37.09 -4.90
C PHE A 119 17.22 -35.63 -4.65
N GLY A 120 16.22 -35.13 -5.38
CA GLY A 120 15.71 -33.79 -5.18
C GLY A 120 14.53 -33.77 -4.22
N LEU A 121 14.59 -32.93 -3.19
CA LEU A 121 13.53 -32.79 -2.19
C LEU A 121 12.93 -31.40 -2.27
N LEU A 122 11.63 -31.31 -2.54
CA LEU A 122 10.87 -30.05 -2.45
C LEU A 122 9.85 -30.20 -1.32
N TYR A 123 10.02 -29.40 -0.26
CA TYR A 123 9.07 -29.31 0.83
C TYR A 123 8.19 -28.08 0.67
N ILE A 124 6.88 -28.28 0.84
CA ILE A 124 5.88 -27.22 0.85
C ILE A 124 5.35 -27.09 2.27
N HIS A 125 5.45 -25.89 2.83
CA HIS A 125 4.96 -25.60 4.17
C HIS A 125 3.43 -25.51 4.16
N GLU A 126 2.81 -25.82 5.30
CA GLU A 126 1.40 -25.52 5.51
C GLU A 126 1.21 -24.00 5.45
N ALA A 127 0.26 -23.52 4.64
CA ALA A 127 0.02 -22.10 4.51
C ALA A 127 -0.51 -21.52 5.84
N LYS A 128 0.10 -20.40 6.27
CA LYS A 128 -0.33 -19.65 7.47
C LYS A 128 -1.66 -18.95 7.26
N ASP A 129 -1.90 -18.47 6.04
CA ASP A 129 -3.19 -17.90 5.63
C ASP A 129 -3.82 -18.81 4.56
N LYS A 130 -4.90 -19.49 4.93
CA LYS A 130 -5.65 -20.37 4.04
C LYS A 130 -7.02 -19.75 3.71
N PRO A 131 -7.58 -20.02 2.52
CA PRO A 131 -7.04 -20.90 1.48
C PRO A 131 -6.08 -20.19 0.51
N VAL A 132 -5.10 -20.94 0.01
CA VAL A 132 -4.33 -20.63 -1.19
C VAL A 132 -5.18 -20.93 -2.42
N VAL A 133 -5.46 -19.88 -3.19
CA VAL A 133 -6.33 -19.89 -4.36
C VAL A 133 -5.49 -19.76 -5.63
N CYS A 134 -5.86 -20.49 -6.68
CA CYS A 134 -5.27 -20.33 -8.00
C CYS A 134 -5.75 -19.02 -8.64
N THR A 135 -4.83 -18.11 -8.98
CA THR A 135 -5.14 -16.80 -9.55
C THR A 135 -5.01 -16.75 -11.08
N LYS A 136 -4.42 -17.80 -11.68
CA LYS A 136 -4.19 -17.86 -13.12
C LYS A 136 -4.27 -19.28 -13.66
N ASP A 137 -4.87 -19.44 -14.83
CA ASP A 137 -4.90 -20.69 -15.59
C ASP A 137 -3.48 -21.12 -16.01
N ALA A 138 -3.18 -22.42 -15.91
CA ALA A 138 -1.99 -23.02 -16.51
C ALA A 138 -2.25 -24.45 -16.99
N GLY A 139 -2.21 -24.60 -18.31
CA GLY A 139 -2.48 -25.88 -18.98
C GLY A 139 -3.87 -26.43 -18.64
N LYS A 140 -3.95 -27.76 -18.50
CA LYS A 140 -5.17 -28.47 -18.06
C LYS A 140 -5.22 -28.69 -16.54
N GLU A 141 -4.15 -28.37 -15.84
CA GLU A 141 -3.96 -28.75 -14.44
C GLU A 141 -4.45 -27.67 -13.49
N LEU A 142 -4.15 -26.40 -13.80
CA LEU A 142 -4.50 -25.23 -13.02
C LEU A 142 -5.62 -24.43 -13.69
N LYS A 143 -6.60 -24.04 -12.90
CA LYS A 143 -7.73 -23.20 -13.28
C LYS A 143 -7.89 -22.07 -12.27
N GLU A 144 -8.03 -20.86 -12.79
CA GLU A 144 -8.29 -19.66 -12.00
C GLU A 144 -9.51 -19.86 -11.10
N SER A 145 -9.42 -19.31 -9.90
CA SER A 145 -10.39 -19.42 -8.80
C SER A 145 -10.56 -20.81 -8.18
N ASP A 146 -9.87 -21.85 -8.68
CA ASP A 146 -9.87 -23.14 -7.99
C ASP A 146 -8.99 -23.10 -6.72
N ILE A 147 -9.43 -23.84 -5.71
CA ILE A 147 -8.63 -24.19 -4.54
C ILE A 147 -8.29 -25.67 -4.66
N TYR A 148 -7.01 -26.01 -4.59
CA TYR A 148 -6.54 -27.40 -4.62
C TYR A 148 -6.29 -27.92 -3.21
N TYR A 149 -6.60 -29.19 -2.97
CA TYR A 149 -6.41 -29.86 -1.68
C TYR A 149 -5.91 -31.29 -1.88
N ARG A 150 -5.12 -31.78 -0.91
CA ARG A 150 -4.50 -33.10 -0.96
C ARG A 150 -5.36 -34.16 -0.28
N TYR A 151 -5.85 -35.14 -1.05
CA TYR A 151 -6.62 -36.30 -0.57
C TYR A 151 -5.88 -37.60 -0.86
N ARG A 152 -5.45 -38.33 0.19
CA ARG A 152 -4.91 -39.71 0.11
C ARG A 152 -4.04 -39.99 -1.14
N GLY A 153 -3.02 -39.15 -1.39
CA GLY A 153 -2.10 -39.32 -2.52
C GLY A 153 -2.52 -38.65 -3.84
N ARG A 154 -3.59 -37.84 -3.86
CA ARG A 154 -4.07 -37.11 -5.05
C ARG A 154 -4.34 -35.65 -4.75
N SER A 155 -4.04 -34.79 -5.72
CA SER A 155 -4.29 -33.35 -5.67
C SER A 155 -5.49 -33.04 -6.57
N GLU A 156 -6.61 -32.65 -5.96
CA GLU A 156 -7.88 -32.35 -6.65
C GLU A 156 -8.48 -31.03 -6.11
N ARG A 157 -9.59 -30.58 -6.71
CA ARG A 157 -10.33 -29.42 -6.20
C ARG A 157 -10.82 -29.70 -4.79
N ILE A 158 -10.72 -28.70 -3.92
CA ILE A 158 -11.18 -28.81 -2.53
C ILE A 158 -12.67 -29.16 -2.51
N LYS A 159 -13.04 -30.04 -1.59
CA LYS A 159 -14.43 -30.38 -1.30
C LYS A 159 -14.94 -29.51 -0.17
N TYR A 160 -16.26 -29.37 -0.12
CA TYR A 160 -16.93 -28.52 0.86
C TYR A 160 -16.49 -28.77 2.32
N PRO A 161 -16.29 -30.01 2.81
CA PRO A 161 -15.91 -30.23 4.20
C PRO A 161 -14.58 -29.56 4.58
N GLU A 162 -13.55 -29.70 3.74
CA GLU A 162 -12.24 -29.11 3.99
C GLU A 162 -12.28 -27.59 3.82
N LEU A 163 -13.00 -27.08 2.82
CA LEU A 163 -13.16 -25.63 2.64
C LEU A 163 -13.88 -25.01 3.84
N ARG A 164 -14.97 -25.62 4.32
CA ARG A 164 -15.69 -25.17 5.50
C ARG A 164 -14.79 -25.19 6.73
N ALA A 165 -14.00 -26.24 6.92
CA ALA A 165 -13.07 -26.34 8.05
C ALA A 165 -12.02 -25.22 8.03
N ILE A 166 -11.48 -24.88 6.86
CA ILE A 166 -10.53 -23.76 6.70
C ILE A 166 -11.19 -22.41 7.06
N LEU A 167 -12.39 -22.14 6.52
CA LEU A 167 -13.10 -20.90 6.79
C LEU A 167 -13.48 -20.76 8.27
N GLU A 168 -13.89 -21.87 8.89
CA GLU A 168 -14.23 -21.89 10.31
C GLU A 168 -13.00 -21.68 11.19
N ALA A 169 -11.87 -22.31 10.88
CA ALA A 169 -10.64 -22.12 11.64
C ALA A 169 -10.16 -20.66 11.58
N LYS A 170 -10.31 -20.00 10.41
CA LYS A 170 -10.00 -18.58 10.24
C LYS A 170 -10.92 -17.71 11.10
N ARG A 171 -12.23 -17.97 11.04
CA ARG A 171 -13.23 -17.29 11.88
C ARG A 171 -12.97 -17.48 13.37
N GLU A 172 -12.66 -18.70 13.81
CA GLU A 172 -12.33 -19.01 15.20
C GLU A 172 -11.04 -18.34 15.68
N THR A 173 -10.04 -18.22 14.81
CA THR A 173 -8.78 -17.54 15.12
C THR A 173 -9.03 -16.04 15.34
N GLU A 174 -9.78 -15.40 14.44
CA GLU A 174 -10.19 -13.99 14.60
C GLU A 174 -11.04 -13.80 15.86
N GLN A 175 -12.00 -14.68 16.12
CA GLN A 175 -12.83 -14.61 17.31
C GLN A 175 -12.03 -14.75 18.60
N ARG A 176 -11.05 -15.66 18.64
CA ARG A 176 -10.18 -15.85 19.79
C ARG A 176 -9.35 -14.59 20.06
N LEU A 177 -8.80 -13.98 19.02
CA LEU A 177 -8.07 -12.72 19.13
C LEU A 177 -8.97 -11.60 19.70
N TRP A 178 -10.19 -11.46 19.17
CA TRP A 178 -11.17 -10.51 19.71
C TRP A 178 -11.52 -10.79 21.17
N MET A 179 -11.76 -12.06 21.54
CA MET A 179 -12.09 -12.45 22.91
C MET A 179 -10.92 -12.18 23.87
N GLN A 180 -9.68 -12.45 23.45
CA GLN A 180 -8.49 -12.14 24.24
C GLN A 180 -8.36 -10.63 24.48
N HIS A 181 -8.62 -9.79 23.46
CA HIS A 181 -8.66 -8.35 23.63
C HIS A 181 -9.77 -7.90 24.59
N LEU A 182 -10.99 -8.45 24.44
CA LEU A 182 -12.12 -8.13 25.31
C LEU A 182 -11.88 -8.56 26.77
N GLU A 183 -11.29 -9.73 27.00
CA GLU A 183 -10.93 -10.22 28.33
C GLU A 183 -9.89 -9.31 28.98
N ASN A 184 -8.87 -8.89 28.22
CA ASN A 184 -7.88 -7.93 28.70
C ASN A 184 -8.53 -6.58 29.05
N ILE A 185 -9.42 -6.06 28.21
CA ILE A 185 -10.18 -4.83 28.48
C ILE A 185 -11.06 -4.99 29.73
N ALA A 186 -11.74 -6.12 29.90
CA ALA A 186 -12.58 -6.38 31.06
C ALA A 186 -11.78 -6.43 32.37
N ARG A 187 -10.58 -7.03 32.34
CA ARG A 187 -9.66 -7.11 33.49
C ARG A 187 -9.08 -5.74 33.87
N ILE A 188 -8.71 -4.93 32.88
CA ILE A 188 -8.16 -3.58 33.08
C ILE A 188 -9.26 -2.60 33.50
N GLY A 189 -10.47 -2.79 32.96
CA GLY A 189 -11.59 -1.88 33.05
C GLY A 189 -11.79 -1.12 31.74
N VAL A 190 -13.04 -1.05 31.27
CA VAL A 190 -13.39 -0.41 29.98
C VAL A 190 -13.04 1.08 29.99
N ARG A 191 -12.98 1.72 31.16
CA ARG A 191 -12.65 3.14 31.27
C ARG A 191 -11.14 3.39 31.20
N GLU A 192 -10.38 2.43 31.68
CA GLU A 192 -8.93 2.45 31.84
C GLU A 192 -8.20 1.90 30.61
N ALA A 193 -8.90 1.17 29.75
CA ALA A 193 -8.40 0.68 28.47
C ALA A 193 -8.46 1.76 27.36
N GLY A 194 -7.44 1.78 26.51
CA GLY A 194 -7.38 2.61 25.31
C GLY A 194 -6.89 1.81 24.10
N ILE A 195 -7.40 2.15 22.92
CA ILE A 195 -7.02 1.58 21.63
C ILE A 195 -5.91 2.45 21.04
N PHE A 196 -4.74 1.87 20.83
CA PHE A 196 -3.62 2.51 20.17
C PHE A 196 -3.62 2.19 18.67
N ASP A 197 -3.73 3.21 17.83
CA ASP A 197 -3.59 3.08 16.39
C ASP A 197 -2.12 3.21 16.01
N LEU A 198 -1.52 2.07 15.62
CA LEU A 198 -0.13 1.98 15.17
C LEU A 198 0.19 2.82 13.93
N HIS A 199 -0.82 3.18 13.12
CA HIS A 199 -0.61 3.99 11.92
C HIS A 199 -0.58 5.49 12.24
N SER A 200 -1.31 5.92 13.27
CA SER A 200 -1.45 7.33 13.62
C SER A 200 -0.75 7.73 14.91
N GLY A 201 -0.29 6.76 15.73
CA GLY A 201 0.29 7.03 17.05
C GLY A 201 -0.74 7.54 18.07
N SER A 202 -2.04 7.47 17.74
CA SER A 202 -3.12 7.95 18.59
C SER A 202 -3.61 6.85 19.53
N VAL A 203 -3.66 7.12 20.82
CA VAL A 203 -4.39 6.31 21.81
C VAL A 203 -5.77 6.92 21.99
N THR A 204 -6.81 6.10 21.91
CA THR A 204 -8.22 6.48 22.10
C THR A 204 -8.82 5.65 23.24
N GLY A 205 -9.27 6.29 24.32
CA GLY A 205 -9.88 5.62 25.45
C GLY A 205 -11.04 6.42 26.04
N SER A 206 -11.63 5.93 27.14
CA SER A 206 -12.76 6.63 27.75
C SER A 206 -12.40 8.00 28.35
N GLY A 207 -11.13 8.19 28.71
CA GLY A 207 -10.57 9.44 29.23
C GLY A 207 -10.19 10.47 28.17
N GLY A 208 -10.46 10.20 26.88
CA GLY A 208 -10.09 11.05 25.76
C GLY A 208 -9.07 10.38 24.83
N SER A 209 -8.54 11.17 23.89
CA SER A 209 -7.47 10.74 23.00
C SER A 209 -6.18 11.46 23.36
N PHE A 210 -5.06 10.75 23.34
CA PHE A 210 -3.72 11.33 23.52
C PHE A 210 -2.75 10.70 22.53
N LEU A 211 -1.77 11.49 22.09
CA LEU A 211 -0.77 11.06 21.11
C LEU A 211 0.52 10.72 21.86
N ILE A 212 1.12 9.56 21.55
CA ILE A 212 2.45 9.20 22.09
C ILE A 212 3.51 9.80 21.17
N ASP A 213 4.51 10.47 21.76
CA ASP A 213 5.62 11.08 21.03
C ASP A 213 6.43 10.05 20.23
N GLU A 214 6.83 10.38 19.00
CA GLU A 214 7.54 9.47 18.09
C GLU A 214 8.91 9.03 18.63
N SER A 215 9.56 9.86 19.45
CA SER A 215 10.80 9.47 20.14
C SER A 215 10.56 8.35 21.15
N LEU A 216 9.37 8.31 21.79
CA LEU A 216 8.95 7.21 22.67
C LEU A 216 8.53 5.98 21.88
N LEU A 217 8.03 6.14 20.64
CA LEU A 217 7.73 5.00 19.75
C LEU A 217 8.99 4.20 19.39
N SER A 218 10.12 4.88 19.18
CA SER A 218 11.41 4.20 18.95
C SER A 218 11.92 3.43 20.18
N GLN A 219 11.43 3.77 21.37
CA GLN A 219 11.70 3.06 22.62
C GLN A 219 10.67 1.97 22.92
N LEU A 220 9.54 1.95 22.21
CA LEU A 220 8.57 0.86 22.26
C LEU A 220 9.11 -0.33 21.44
N SER A 221 9.88 -1.20 22.09
CA SER A 221 10.16 -2.52 21.53
C SER A 221 8.91 -3.38 21.63
N PHE A 222 8.04 -3.33 20.63
CA PHE A 222 6.92 -4.26 20.53
C PHE A 222 7.43 -5.63 20.15
N ILE A 223 7.46 -6.56 21.12
CA ILE A 223 7.65 -7.97 20.83
C ILE A 223 6.39 -8.43 20.07
N LYS A 224 6.55 -8.94 18.86
CA LYS A 224 5.44 -9.53 18.09
C LYS A 224 4.81 -10.64 18.95
N GLU A 225 3.50 -10.52 19.18
CA GLU A 225 2.72 -11.56 19.85
C GLU A 225 2.84 -12.86 19.03
N GLY A 226 3.62 -13.82 19.54
CA GLY A 226 3.97 -15.05 18.84
C GLY A 226 5.33 -15.65 19.24
N GLU A 227 6.29 -14.84 19.69
CA GLU A 227 7.56 -15.30 20.29
C GLU A 227 7.46 -15.33 21.82
N PHE A 228 6.54 -16.11 22.37
CA PHE A 228 6.57 -16.44 23.80
C PHE A 228 7.39 -17.72 23.99
N SER A 229 8.70 -17.58 24.19
CA SER A 229 9.44 -18.55 24.98
C SER A 229 9.27 -18.11 26.44
N GLU A 230 8.47 -18.87 27.20
CA GLU A 230 8.23 -18.64 28.62
C GLU A 230 9.49 -18.87 29.46
N VAL A 231 10.50 -18.03 29.30
CA VAL A 231 11.63 -17.99 30.23
C VAL A 231 11.23 -17.06 31.37
N LYS A 232 10.84 -17.69 32.50
CA LYS A 232 10.53 -17.04 33.78
C LYS A 232 11.53 -15.91 34.08
N GLY A 233 11.03 -14.67 34.12
CA GLY A 233 11.70 -13.59 34.88
C GLY A 233 11.95 -12.25 34.20
N MET A 234 11.50 -11.99 32.97
CA MET A 234 11.66 -10.64 32.39
C MET A 234 10.44 -9.73 32.67
N PRO A 235 10.66 -8.48 33.10
CA PRO A 235 9.62 -7.61 33.62
C PRO A 235 8.71 -7.11 32.50
N ALA A 236 7.40 -7.09 32.75
CA ALA A 236 6.44 -6.36 31.93
C ALA A 236 6.85 -4.88 31.87
N LEU A 237 7.06 -4.36 30.65
CA LEU A 237 7.62 -3.04 30.38
C LEU A 237 6.82 -1.93 31.08
N LYS A 238 7.51 -1.05 31.82
CA LYS A 238 6.97 0.13 32.49
C LYS A 238 7.34 1.38 31.69
N LEU A 239 6.37 2.01 31.03
CA LEU A 239 6.55 3.34 30.42
C LEU A 239 6.42 4.41 31.52
N ILE A 240 7.45 5.23 31.72
CA ILE A 240 7.37 6.45 32.53
C ILE A 240 7.65 7.62 31.58
N GLY A 241 6.59 8.31 31.15
CA GLY A 241 6.66 9.50 30.31
C GLY A 241 5.64 10.54 30.78
N HIS A 242 5.95 11.82 30.62
CA HIS A 242 5.01 12.91 30.93
C HIS A 242 3.92 12.95 29.85
N VAL A 243 2.68 12.64 30.23
CA VAL A 243 1.50 12.67 29.36
C VAL A 243 0.77 13.99 29.60
N GLU A 244 0.65 14.85 28.58
CA GLU A 244 -0.16 16.07 28.67
C GLU A 244 -1.57 15.84 28.11
N PRO A 245 -2.63 16.15 28.86
CA PRO A 245 -4.00 16.01 28.40
C PRO A 245 -4.36 17.09 27.36
N LEU A 246 -5.04 16.69 26.29
CA LEU A 246 -5.67 17.59 25.32
C LEU A 246 -6.95 18.22 25.90
N ALA A 247 -6.81 19.03 26.95
CA ALA A 247 -7.90 19.89 27.40
C ALA A 247 -7.37 21.20 27.99
N GLY A 248 -7.80 22.31 27.40
CA GLY A 248 -7.76 23.62 28.08
C GLY A 248 -6.50 24.45 27.87
N SER A 249 -6.48 25.17 26.75
CA SER A 249 -6.10 26.58 26.64
C SER A 249 -4.88 27.15 27.41
N VAL A 250 -3.98 27.68 26.59
CA VAL A 250 -3.18 28.93 26.67
C VAL A 250 -1.77 28.93 27.32
N ILE A 251 -0.87 29.49 26.51
CA ILE A 251 0.43 30.16 26.76
C ILE A 251 1.60 29.27 27.17
N GLY A 252 2.45 28.97 26.18
CA GLY A 252 3.79 28.46 26.43
C GLY A 252 4.41 27.95 25.14
N THR A 253 5.48 28.60 24.71
CA THR A 253 6.25 28.33 23.49
C THR A 253 6.70 26.87 23.37
N ALA A 254 6.01 26.07 22.57
CA ALA A 254 6.53 24.82 22.02
C ALA A 254 6.10 24.72 20.56
N LYS A 255 7.07 24.48 19.68
CA LYS A 255 6.91 24.42 18.23
C LYS A 255 5.85 23.36 17.89
N LYS A 256 4.69 23.82 17.41
CA LYS A 256 3.65 22.99 16.80
C LYS A 256 4.24 22.28 15.58
N GLN A 257 4.68 21.05 15.72
CA GLN A 257 4.94 20.18 14.58
C GLN A 257 3.70 19.31 14.37
N ILE A 258 2.77 19.84 13.59
CA ILE A 258 1.63 19.07 13.11
C ILE A 258 2.14 18.35 11.85
N VAL A 259 2.55 17.09 11.98
CA VAL A 259 2.99 16.30 10.83
C VAL A 259 1.75 15.72 10.15
N LYS A 260 1.50 16.11 8.89
CA LYS A 260 0.49 15.44 8.07
C LYS A 260 1.01 14.05 7.69
N THR A 261 0.40 13.00 8.24
CA THR A 261 0.69 11.58 7.98
C THR A 261 0.36 11.09 6.56
N LYS A 262 0.03 12.00 5.63
CA LYS A 262 -0.19 11.73 4.21
C LYS A 262 0.69 12.68 3.40
N GLY A 263 1.51 12.14 2.50
CA GLY A 263 2.33 12.95 1.60
C GLY A 263 1.49 13.99 0.87
N ILE A 264 1.93 15.25 0.86
CA ILE A 264 1.24 16.36 0.22
C ILE A 264 1.11 16.05 -1.28
N ARG A 265 -0.08 16.17 -1.86
CA ARG A 265 -0.33 16.03 -3.31
C ARG A 265 -1.08 17.22 -3.87
N THR A 266 -1.23 17.28 -5.20
CA THR A 266 -2.00 18.33 -5.89
C THR A 266 -3.35 18.65 -5.21
N ALA A 267 -4.10 17.64 -4.76
CA ALA A 267 -5.38 17.85 -4.09
C ALA A 267 -5.23 18.60 -2.76
N ASP A 268 -4.22 18.26 -1.95
CA ASP A 268 -3.95 18.93 -0.68
C ASP A 268 -3.53 20.40 -0.90
N ILE A 269 -2.65 20.64 -1.87
CA ILE A 269 -2.18 21.99 -2.25
C ILE A 269 -3.36 22.87 -2.68
N VAL A 270 -4.23 22.36 -3.55
CA VAL A 270 -5.38 23.09 -4.07
C VAL A 270 -6.44 23.30 -3.00
N LEU A 271 -6.86 22.23 -2.31
CA LEU A 271 -7.96 22.32 -1.35
C LEU A 271 -7.58 23.13 -0.12
N SER A 272 -6.35 23.00 0.40
CA SER A 272 -5.90 23.84 1.53
C SER A 272 -5.84 25.32 1.16
N THR A 273 -5.45 25.67 -0.07
CA THR A 273 -5.53 27.05 -0.56
C THR A 273 -6.97 27.55 -0.65
N LEU A 274 -7.86 26.77 -1.26
CA LEU A 274 -9.26 27.16 -1.47
C LEU A 274 -10.06 27.23 -0.17
N ASN A 275 -9.78 26.35 0.79
CA ASN A 275 -10.40 26.38 2.11
C ASN A 275 -9.78 27.44 3.03
N GLN A 276 -8.58 27.93 2.72
CA GLN A 276 -7.74 28.74 3.61
C GLN A 276 -7.40 28.00 4.92
N ASP A 277 -7.14 26.69 4.82
CA ASP A 277 -6.80 25.85 5.95
C ASP A 277 -5.48 26.29 6.59
N ASN A 278 -5.40 26.31 7.92
CA ASN A 278 -4.12 26.58 8.58
C ASN A 278 -3.20 25.37 8.43
N VAL A 279 -2.36 25.37 7.39
CA VAL A 279 -1.44 24.26 7.14
C VAL A 279 -0.21 24.35 8.03
N PRO A 280 0.23 23.22 8.59
CA PRO A 280 1.56 23.15 9.18
C PRO A 280 2.63 23.02 8.11
N GLU A 281 3.82 23.54 8.41
CA GLU A 281 5.00 23.51 7.52
C GLU A 281 4.68 23.97 6.08
N PRO A 282 4.29 25.24 5.88
CA PRO A 282 3.93 25.76 4.56
C PRO A 282 5.02 25.59 3.50
N ASP A 283 6.29 25.50 3.91
CA ASP A 283 7.43 25.27 3.03
C ASP A 283 7.42 23.88 2.37
N GLU A 284 6.88 22.85 3.04
CA GLU A 284 6.73 21.52 2.44
C GLU A 284 5.70 21.51 1.29
N TYR A 285 4.66 22.36 1.36
CA TYR A 285 3.72 22.55 0.25
C TYR A 285 4.41 23.17 -0.96
N ILE A 286 5.29 24.14 -0.71
CA ILE A 286 6.03 24.84 -1.76
C ILE A 286 7.01 23.87 -2.44
N LYS A 287 7.78 23.11 -1.66
CA LYS A 287 8.71 22.08 -2.17
C LYS A 287 7.98 21.00 -2.95
N GLN A 288 6.82 20.54 -2.46
CA GLN A 288 6.07 19.46 -3.09
C GLN A 288 5.64 19.78 -4.53
N ILE A 289 5.35 21.06 -4.86
CA ILE A 289 4.99 21.47 -6.23
C ILE A 289 6.08 21.06 -7.23
N CYS A 290 7.35 21.00 -6.82
CA CYS A 290 8.46 20.55 -7.69
C CYS A 290 8.37 19.09 -8.14
N PHE A 291 7.56 18.27 -7.47
CA PHE A 291 7.37 16.85 -7.75
C PHE A 291 6.01 16.55 -8.38
N GLU A 292 5.15 17.55 -8.57
CA GLU A 292 3.87 17.40 -9.24
C GLU A 292 4.01 17.50 -10.78
N SER A 293 2.97 17.08 -11.49
CA SER A 293 2.94 17.04 -12.96
C SER A 293 2.92 18.44 -13.63
N THR A 294 2.81 19.52 -12.86
CA THR A 294 2.71 20.89 -13.38
C THR A 294 3.12 21.96 -12.38
N ALA A 295 3.67 23.08 -12.87
CA ALA A 295 4.04 24.25 -12.07
C ALA A 295 2.88 25.23 -11.82
N PHE A 296 1.72 24.99 -12.45
CA PHE A 296 0.54 25.83 -12.30
C PHE A 296 -0.33 25.31 -11.15
N LEU A 297 0.21 25.41 -9.93
CA LEU A 297 -0.49 25.19 -8.67
C LEU A 297 -0.40 26.46 -7.79
N PRO A 298 -1.35 26.70 -6.87
CA PRO A 298 -1.26 27.83 -5.96
C PRO A 298 -0.05 27.70 -5.04
N VAL A 299 0.67 28.80 -4.83
CA VAL A 299 1.96 28.84 -4.13
C VAL A 299 2.10 30.07 -3.24
N TYR A 300 1.49 31.20 -3.61
CA TYR A 300 1.60 32.45 -2.86
C TYR A 300 0.90 32.36 -1.50
N TYR A 301 -0.18 31.58 -1.40
CA TYR A 301 -0.83 31.26 -0.13
C TYR A 301 0.15 30.64 0.88
N PHE A 302 0.97 29.69 0.42
CA PHE A 302 1.93 28.99 1.25
C PHE A 302 3.17 29.86 1.54
N ILE A 303 3.62 30.65 0.56
CA ILE A 303 4.70 31.64 0.77
C ILE A 303 4.29 32.61 1.87
N LYS A 304 3.11 33.21 1.78
CA LYS A 304 2.55 34.11 2.80
C LYS A 304 2.48 33.43 4.17
N LYS A 305 2.03 32.18 4.23
CA LYS A 305 1.93 31.40 5.47
C LYS A 305 3.30 31.03 6.07
N SER A 306 4.31 30.84 5.23
CA SER A 306 5.68 30.52 5.67
C SER A 306 6.37 31.71 6.38
N GLY A 307 5.90 32.93 6.13
CA GLY A 307 6.54 34.16 6.60
C GLY A 307 7.90 34.45 5.95
N MET A 308 8.29 33.67 4.93
CA MET A 308 9.51 33.88 4.16
C MET A 308 9.24 34.77 2.94
N THR A 309 10.24 35.55 2.54
CA THR A 309 10.19 36.38 1.32
C THR A 309 10.16 35.51 0.06
N LEU A 310 9.73 36.10 -1.06
CA LEU A 310 9.75 35.44 -2.37
C LEU A 310 11.16 34.92 -2.72
N ASP A 311 12.20 35.74 -2.53
CA ASP A 311 13.58 35.38 -2.85
C ASP A 311 14.09 34.19 -2.03
N LYS A 312 13.78 34.16 -0.73
CA LYS A 312 14.17 33.05 0.14
C LYS A 312 13.46 31.75 -0.24
N ASN A 313 12.19 31.83 -0.66
CA ASN A 313 11.48 30.65 -1.18
C ASN A 313 12.07 30.17 -2.51
N VAL A 314 12.52 31.08 -3.37
CA VAL A 314 13.22 30.72 -4.61
C VAL A 314 14.54 30.01 -4.31
N GLU A 315 15.34 30.48 -3.35
CA GLU A 315 16.55 29.77 -2.90
C GLU A 315 16.23 28.36 -2.37
N VAL A 316 15.19 28.22 -1.54
CA VAL A 316 14.74 26.92 -1.05
C VAL A 316 14.38 25.99 -2.21
N LEU A 317 13.63 26.48 -3.20
CA LEU A 317 13.28 25.73 -4.40
C LEU A 317 14.50 25.39 -5.27
N GLU A 318 15.53 26.22 -5.28
CA GLU A 318 16.80 25.94 -5.96
C GLU A 318 17.61 24.82 -5.27
N GLY A 319 17.46 24.66 -3.96
CA GLY A 319 18.04 23.56 -3.19
C GLY A 319 17.31 22.21 -3.34
N VAL A 320 16.09 22.17 -3.90
CA VAL A 320 15.33 20.92 -4.05
C VAL A 320 15.94 20.04 -5.13
N VAL A 321 16.39 18.84 -4.74
CA VAL A 321 16.90 17.81 -5.65
C VAL A 321 15.72 17.15 -6.40
N SER A 322 15.39 17.67 -7.58
CA SER A 322 14.34 17.14 -8.46
C SER A 322 14.82 17.08 -9.90
N ARG A 323 14.54 15.95 -10.58
CA ARG A 323 14.76 15.78 -12.03
C ARG A 323 13.59 16.31 -12.88
N SER A 324 12.53 16.82 -12.25
CA SER A 324 11.32 17.28 -12.94
C SER A 324 11.51 18.67 -13.56
N ALA A 325 11.06 18.83 -14.81
CA ALA A 325 10.98 20.14 -15.47
C ALA A 325 10.01 21.12 -14.77
N THR A 326 9.15 20.62 -13.87
CA THR A 326 8.22 21.44 -13.06
C THR A 326 8.97 22.41 -12.16
N ARG A 327 10.08 22.00 -11.54
CA ARG A 327 10.88 22.86 -10.65
C ARG A 327 11.33 24.14 -11.35
N GLY A 328 11.94 24.01 -12.53
CA GLY A 328 12.43 25.16 -13.30
C GLY A 328 11.29 26.10 -13.71
N LYS A 329 10.16 25.55 -14.17
CA LYS A 329 8.97 26.33 -14.54
C LYS A 329 8.33 27.06 -13.37
N LEU A 330 8.35 26.47 -12.17
CA LEU A 330 7.86 27.13 -10.96
C LEU A 330 8.76 28.31 -10.59
N ILE A 331 10.08 28.12 -10.59
CA ILE A 331 11.06 29.19 -10.32
C ILE A 331 10.92 30.32 -11.36
N GLU A 332 10.80 30.00 -12.64
CA GLU A 332 10.57 30.99 -13.71
C GLU A 332 9.27 31.79 -13.48
N ARG A 333 8.19 31.12 -13.07
CA ARG A 333 6.92 31.78 -12.73
C ARG A 333 7.07 32.73 -11.53
N LEU A 334 7.80 32.34 -10.50
CA LEU A 334 8.03 33.19 -9.32
C LEU A 334 8.93 34.38 -9.66
N LYS A 335 10.00 34.18 -10.43
CA LYS A 335 10.95 35.24 -10.83
C LYS A 335 10.38 36.22 -11.84
N SER A 336 9.55 35.75 -12.77
CA SER A 336 8.99 36.61 -13.83
C SER A 336 7.93 37.59 -13.33
N GLY A 337 7.30 37.33 -12.17
CA GLY A 337 6.20 38.14 -11.64
C GLY A 337 4.94 38.13 -12.51
N ASN A 338 4.88 37.27 -13.54
CA ASN A 338 3.74 37.16 -14.43
C ASN A 338 2.58 36.45 -13.72
N THR A 339 1.42 37.10 -13.73
CA THR A 339 0.19 36.54 -13.16
C THR A 339 -0.54 35.64 -14.16
N GLN A 340 -1.51 34.88 -13.66
CA GLN A 340 -2.44 34.10 -14.46
C GLN A 340 -3.67 34.91 -14.90
N GLU A 341 -3.67 36.23 -14.72
CA GLU A 341 -4.70 37.13 -15.22
C GLU A 341 -4.88 36.98 -16.74
N LEU A 342 -6.10 37.21 -17.23
CA LEU A 342 -6.44 37.27 -18.64
C LEU A 342 -7.30 38.48 -18.93
N ALA A 343 -6.97 39.22 -19.99
CA ALA A 343 -7.85 40.23 -20.51
C ALA A 343 -9.17 39.60 -20.99
N ILE A 344 -10.31 40.13 -20.55
CA ILE A 344 -11.62 39.73 -21.06
C ILE A 344 -11.75 40.30 -22.49
N PRO A 345 -11.99 39.46 -23.52
CA PRO A 345 -12.04 39.95 -24.90
C PRO A 345 -13.24 40.86 -25.15
N ASN A 346 -13.02 41.99 -25.82
CA ASN A 346 -14.07 42.95 -26.20
C ASN A 346 -14.76 42.62 -27.54
N GLY A 347 -14.29 41.61 -28.27
CA GLY A 347 -14.87 41.21 -29.56
C GLY A 347 -16.32 40.69 -29.49
N SER A 348 -16.97 40.55 -30.64
CA SER A 348 -18.36 40.10 -30.78
C SER A 348 -18.52 38.57 -30.86
N THR A 349 -17.44 37.80 -30.76
CA THR A 349 -17.50 36.33 -30.88
C THR A 349 -18.31 35.70 -29.75
N SER A 350 -18.94 34.56 -30.03
CA SER A 350 -19.75 33.83 -29.03
C SER A 350 -18.96 33.53 -27.74
N ALA A 351 -17.68 33.14 -27.87
CA ALA A 351 -16.80 32.91 -26.74
C ALA A 351 -16.52 34.19 -25.93
N ALA A 352 -16.27 35.32 -26.58
CA ALA A 352 -16.05 36.61 -25.91
C ALA A 352 -17.29 37.06 -25.13
N THR A 353 -18.47 36.94 -25.76
CA THR A 353 -19.76 37.27 -25.13
C THR A 353 -20.06 36.38 -23.93
N LYS A 354 -19.79 35.07 -24.02
CA LYS A 354 -19.95 34.15 -22.88
C LYS A 354 -19.02 34.49 -21.72
N LYS A 355 -17.74 34.80 -21.98
CA LYS A 355 -16.78 35.21 -20.94
C LYS A 355 -17.24 36.48 -20.21
N ARG A 356 -17.70 37.50 -20.93
CA ARG A 356 -18.26 38.73 -20.32
C ARG A 356 -19.48 38.44 -19.45
N LYS A 357 -20.42 37.64 -19.97
CA LYS A 357 -21.61 37.22 -19.22
C LYS A 357 -21.24 36.48 -17.92
N TYR A 358 -20.25 35.58 -17.97
CA TYR A 358 -19.78 34.91 -16.76
C TYR A 358 -19.06 35.85 -15.79
N ALA A 359 -18.29 36.82 -16.28
CA ALA A 359 -17.67 37.83 -15.42
C ALA A 359 -18.72 38.66 -14.66
N GLU A 360 -19.78 39.10 -15.34
CA GLU A 360 -20.92 39.78 -14.71
C GLU A 360 -21.68 38.87 -13.72
N ALA A 361 -21.86 37.59 -14.07
CA ALA A 361 -22.48 36.61 -13.19
C ALA A 361 -21.63 36.34 -11.93
N LEU A 362 -20.30 36.36 -12.04
CA LEU A 362 -19.38 36.23 -10.92
C LEU A 362 -19.46 37.45 -10.00
N ARG A 363 -19.46 38.67 -10.56
CA ARG A 363 -19.65 39.93 -9.82
C ARG A 363 -20.97 39.98 -9.05
N SER A 364 -22.03 39.44 -9.65
CA SER A 364 -23.37 39.39 -9.05
C SER A 364 -23.65 38.12 -8.23
N LYS A 365 -22.68 37.21 -8.10
CA LYS A 365 -22.79 35.92 -7.38
C LYS A 365 -23.92 35.01 -7.88
N LYS A 366 -24.21 35.03 -9.18
CA LYS A 366 -25.30 34.28 -9.85
C LYS A 366 -24.81 33.12 -10.74
N VAL A 367 -23.55 32.71 -10.62
CA VAL A 367 -23.03 31.56 -11.37
C VAL A 367 -23.59 30.26 -10.81
N ASN A 368 -24.05 29.39 -11.71
CA ASN A 368 -24.49 28.05 -11.37
C ASN A 368 -23.29 27.13 -11.10
N ALA A 369 -23.25 26.47 -9.93
CA ALA A 369 -22.19 25.52 -9.58
C ALA A 369 -22.19 24.24 -10.44
N GLY A 370 -23.29 23.95 -11.16
CA GLY A 370 -23.44 22.78 -12.03
C GLY A 370 -22.86 22.89 -13.44
N LEU A 371 -22.12 23.97 -13.77
CA LEU A 371 -21.51 24.15 -15.10
C LEU A 371 -20.56 23.01 -15.47
N THR A 372 -20.56 22.61 -16.75
CA THR A 372 -19.69 21.57 -17.31
C THR A 372 -19.18 21.96 -18.70
N GLY A 373 -18.20 21.20 -19.21
CA GLY A 373 -17.72 21.34 -20.59
C GLY A 373 -17.20 22.74 -20.92
N LYS A 374 -17.53 23.23 -22.13
CA LYS A 374 -17.04 24.53 -22.64
C LYS A 374 -17.53 25.73 -21.85
N ASP A 375 -18.72 25.66 -21.28
CA ASP A 375 -19.27 26.74 -20.47
C ASP A 375 -18.52 26.90 -19.14
N LEU A 376 -18.08 25.78 -18.54
CA LEU A 376 -17.17 25.80 -17.41
C LEU A 376 -15.80 26.40 -17.80
N GLU A 377 -15.23 26.01 -18.96
CA GLU A 377 -13.97 26.62 -19.44
C GLU A 377 -14.08 28.15 -19.61
N TYR A 378 -15.18 28.65 -20.19
CA TYR A 378 -15.41 30.08 -20.33
C TYR A 378 -15.58 30.78 -18.98
N CYS A 379 -16.24 30.13 -18.01
CA CYS A 379 -16.38 30.66 -16.66
C CYS A 379 -15.03 30.72 -15.92
N LEU A 380 -14.19 29.69 -16.03
CA LEU A 380 -12.84 29.67 -15.46
C LEU A 380 -11.95 30.76 -16.08
N GLN A 381 -12.08 31.00 -17.39
CA GLN A 381 -11.40 32.12 -18.06
C GLN A 381 -11.95 33.48 -17.64
N ALA A 382 -13.24 33.57 -17.33
CA ALA A 382 -13.85 34.79 -16.79
C ALA A 382 -13.36 35.09 -15.36
N ILE A 383 -13.15 34.07 -14.51
CA ILE A 383 -12.51 34.25 -13.19
C ILE A 383 -11.13 34.88 -13.34
N ARG A 384 -10.34 34.41 -14.32
CA ARG A 384 -9.02 34.95 -14.63
C ARG A 384 -9.04 36.38 -15.15
N GLY A 385 -10.20 36.90 -15.57
CA GLY A 385 -10.36 38.28 -16.04
C GLY A 385 -11.02 39.22 -15.05
N LEU A 386 -11.30 38.77 -13.83
CA LEU A 386 -11.68 39.65 -12.72
C LEU A 386 -10.43 40.34 -12.18
N THR A 387 -10.54 41.62 -11.80
CA THR A 387 -9.42 42.34 -11.17
C THR A 387 -9.11 41.77 -9.78
N ALA A 388 -7.91 42.05 -9.26
CA ALA A 388 -7.53 41.60 -7.92
C ALA A 388 -8.53 42.04 -6.83
N ASP A 389 -9.05 43.27 -6.93
CA ASP A 389 -10.05 43.79 -5.99
C ASP A 389 -11.40 43.07 -6.12
N GLU A 390 -11.84 42.77 -7.34
CA GLU A 390 -13.06 42.00 -7.58
C GLU A 390 -12.94 40.58 -7.01
N VAL A 391 -11.77 39.95 -7.14
CA VAL A 391 -11.47 38.63 -6.55
C VAL A 391 -11.46 38.72 -5.02
N LYS A 392 -10.85 39.76 -4.43
CA LYS A 392 -10.84 39.97 -2.97
C LYS A 392 -12.25 40.15 -2.42
N SER A 393 -13.06 41.03 -3.00
CA SER A 393 -14.44 41.30 -2.58
C SER A 393 -15.36 40.08 -2.71
N ASN A 394 -15.06 39.15 -3.62
CA ASN A 394 -15.86 37.95 -3.87
C ASN A 394 -15.16 36.64 -3.47
N SER A 395 -14.07 36.73 -2.69
CA SER A 395 -13.14 35.61 -2.45
C SER A 395 -13.83 34.34 -1.97
N LYS A 396 -14.68 34.43 -0.94
CA LYS A 396 -15.37 33.26 -0.38
C LYS A 396 -16.22 32.55 -1.45
N TYR A 397 -17.00 33.31 -2.22
CA TYR A 397 -17.87 32.78 -3.26
C TYR A 397 -17.08 32.11 -4.40
N ILE A 398 -16.03 32.76 -4.89
CA ILE A 398 -15.19 32.22 -5.98
C ILE A 398 -14.47 30.96 -5.53
N ARG A 399 -13.94 30.92 -4.30
CA ARG A 399 -13.26 29.74 -3.75
C ARG A 399 -14.21 28.56 -3.57
N GLU A 400 -15.44 28.80 -3.11
CA GLU A 400 -16.47 27.75 -3.00
C GLU A 400 -16.81 27.14 -4.36
N LEU A 401 -16.97 27.97 -5.41
CA LEU A 401 -17.18 27.49 -6.78
C LEU A 401 -16.00 26.66 -7.29
N LEU A 402 -14.77 27.18 -7.16
CA LEU A 402 -13.55 26.50 -7.60
C LEU A 402 -13.35 25.17 -6.87
N ARG A 403 -13.65 25.10 -5.57
CA ARG A 403 -13.59 23.86 -4.79
C ARG A 403 -14.56 22.82 -5.31
N ASN A 404 -15.81 23.23 -5.55
CA ASN A 404 -16.85 22.35 -6.08
C ASN A 404 -16.47 21.81 -7.47
N TRP A 405 -15.97 22.67 -8.37
CA TRP A 405 -15.53 22.25 -9.69
C TRP A 405 -14.27 21.40 -9.67
N PHE A 406 -13.33 21.68 -8.77
CA PHE A 406 -12.13 20.86 -8.60
C PHE A 406 -12.48 19.43 -8.16
N ASN A 407 -13.28 19.29 -7.10
CA ASN A 407 -13.72 17.97 -6.61
C ASN A 407 -14.53 17.20 -7.64
N LYS A 408 -15.37 17.89 -8.44
CA LYS A 408 -16.27 17.25 -9.41
C LYS A 408 -15.61 16.90 -10.73
N HIS A 409 -14.68 17.73 -11.22
CA HIS A 409 -14.18 17.64 -12.60
C HIS A 409 -12.69 17.34 -12.73
N TYR A 410 -11.85 17.63 -11.74
CA TYR A 410 -10.39 17.59 -11.94
C TYR A 410 -9.86 16.19 -12.28
N ALA A 411 -10.36 15.14 -11.59
CA ALA A 411 -9.90 13.77 -11.80
C ALA A 411 -10.24 13.19 -13.20
N SER A 412 -11.29 13.69 -13.85
CA SER A 412 -11.78 13.22 -15.16
C SER A 412 -11.65 14.26 -16.28
N ALA A 413 -11.08 15.43 -15.99
CA ALA A 413 -10.98 16.53 -16.94
C ALA A 413 -9.96 16.24 -18.05
N LYS A 414 -10.34 16.56 -19.30
CA LYS A 414 -9.43 16.61 -20.43
C LYS A 414 -8.45 17.79 -20.27
N GLY A 415 -7.28 17.70 -20.92
CA GLY A 415 -6.18 18.66 -20.80
C GLY A 415 -6.56 20.15 -20.73
N PRO A 416 -7.39 20.68 -21.65
CA PRO A 416 -7.78 22.10 -21.64
C PRO A 416 -8.58 22.52 -20.40
N LEU A 417 -9.51 21.68 -19.94
CA LEU A 417 -10.33 22.00 -18.76
C LEU A 417 -9.50 21.93 -17.48
N ALA A 418 -8.66 20.90 -17.34
CA ALA A 418 -7.77 20.74 -16.18
C ALA A 418 -6.77 21.91 -16.08
N ASP A 419 -6.26 22.39 -17.22
CA ASP A 419 -5.35 23.55 -17.27
C ASP A 419 -6.04 24.86 -16.91
N ASN A 420 -7.22 25.14 -17.48
CA ASN A 420 -7.99 26.34 -17.13
C ASN A 420 -8.37 26.36 -15.65
N LEU A 421 -8.71 25.21 -15.06
CA LEU A 421 -9.06 25.10 -13.66
C LEU A 421 -7.84 25.40 -12.76
N ARG A 422 -6.69 24.79 -13.04
CA ARG A 422 -5.43 25.07 -12.34
C ARG A 422 -5.02 26.54 -12.41
N ARG A 423 -5.08 27.14 -13.59
CA ARG A 423 -4.72 28.55 -13.79
C ARG A 423 -5.71 29.53 -13.15
N ALA A 424 -7.00 29.20 -13.13
CA ALA A 424 -7.99 30.01 -12.41
C ALA A 424 -7.74 29.99 -10.90
N ILE A 425 -7.40 28.82 -10.33
CA ILE A 425 -7.01 28.70 -8.92
C ILE A 425 -5.73 29.50 -8.63
N CYS A 426 -4.73 29.43 -9.52
CA CYS A 426 -3.51 30.22 -9.40
C CYS A 426 -3.78 31.73 -9.43
N TRP A 427 -4.67 32.20 -10.32
CA TRP A 427 -5.04 33.62 -10.36
C TRP A 427 -5.69 34.07 -9.06
N VAL A 428 -6.60 33.26 -8.51
CA VAL A 428 -7.25 33.59 -7.22
C VAL A 428 -6.23 33.63 -6.08
N ASP A 429 -5.27 32.70 -6.06
CA ASP A 429 -4.18 32.73 -5.10
C ASP A 429 -3.30 33.99 -5.25
N GLU A 430 -2.90 34.32 -6.48
CA GLU A 430 -2.10 35.50 -6.79
C GLU A 430 -2.80 36.80 -6.37
N ALA A 431 -4.07 36.97 -6.76
CA ALA A 431 -4.88 38.14 -6.40
C ALA A 431 -5.04 38.34 -4.89
N LEU A 432 -5.06 37.24 -4.11
CA LEU A 432 -5.26 37.28 -2.66
C LEU A 432 -3.96 37.42 -1.86
N ASN A 433 -2.84 36.87 -2.35
CA ASN A 433 -1.65 36.68 -1.54
C ASN A 433 -0.35 37.25 -2.13
N MET A 434 -0.27 37.47 -3.44
CA MET A 434 1.00 37.83 -4.11
C MET A 434 1.59 39.17 -3.62
N VAL A 435 0.74 40.16 -3.33
CA VAL A 435 1.19 41.48 -2.85
C VAL A 435 1.87 41.37 -1.48
N ASP A 436 1.40 40.45 -0.63
CA ASP A 436 1.90 40.26 0.73
C ASP A 436 3.18 39.41 0.79
N CYS A 437 3.65 38.89 -0.35
CA CYS A 437 4.83 38.04 -0.47
C CYS A 437 6.07 38.79 -1.01
N LYS A 438 5.90 40.06 -1.39
CA LYS A 438 6.95 40.91 -1.95
C LYS A 438 7.93 41.41 -0.90
#